data_AF-A0A4R0PX17-F1
#
_entry.id   AF-A0A4R0PX17-F1
#
_cell.length_a   1.000
_cell.length_b   1.000
_cell.length_c   1.000
_cell.angle_alpha   90.00
_cell.angle_beta   90.00
_cell.angle_gamma   90.00
#
_symmetry.space_group_name_H-M   'P 1'
#
loop_
_entity.id
_entity.type
_entity.pdbx_description
1 polymer ?
#
loop_
_entity_poly.entity_id
_entity_poly.type
_entity_poly.pdbx_seq_one_letter_code
_entity_poly.pdbx_strand_id
1 'polypeptide(L)'
;MKRAIFNIMFFGLLTFLLACEGIVGGDGHIYDSKTKLPLKGVKVVLLLNDNIADSCYSDEQGFFRGSLFVGCVPNCPDAKIVLTKDGFDVLAIDFDEYWEKNNYNSVSKDSLILHLTPNK
;
A
#
# COMPACT_ATOMS: atom_id res chain seq x y z
N MET A 1 13.95 -37.31 -25.02
CA MET A 1 13.19 -36.20 -25.65
C MET A 1 11.84 -35.94 -25.01
N LYS A 2 10.89 -36.90 -24.99
CA LYS A 2 9.52 -36.67 -24.45
C LYS A 2 9.48 -36.18 -22.99
N ARG A 3 10.35 -36.71 -22.11
CA ARG A 3 10.47 -36.27 -20.71
C ARG A 3 11.03 -34.85 -20.55
N ALA A 4 11.96 -34.44 -21.40
CA ALA A 4 12.54 -33.10 -21.36
C ALA A 4 11.53 -32.03 -21.79
N ILE A 5 10.74 -32.32 -22.84
CA ILE A 5 9.65 -31.45 -23.31
C ILE A 5 8.55 -31.32 -22.25
N PHE A 6 8.18 -32.44 -21.59
CA PHE A 6 7.21 -32.42 -20.50
C PHE A 6 7.70 -31.56 -19.32
N ASN A 7 8.96 -31.69 -18.93
CA ASN A 7 9.53 -30.87 -17.86
C ASN A 7 9.56 -29.38 -18.24
N ILE A 8 9.96 -29.03 -19.47
CA ILE A 8 9.97 -27.63 -19.92
C ILE A 8 8.55 -27.03 -19.93
N MET A 9 7.55 -27.77 -20.41
CA MET A 9 6.15 -27.32 -20.35
C MET A 9 5.64 -27.18 -18.91
N PHE A 10 5.98 -28.12 -18.02
CA PHE A 10 5.57 -28.08 -16.63
C PHE A 10 6.21 -26.90 -15.87
N PHE A 11 7.51 -26.67 -16.05
CA PHE A 11 8.21 -25.53 -15.46
C PHE A 11 7.76 -24.19 -16.06
N GLY A 12 7.49 -24.13 -17.37
CA GLY A 12 6.94 -22.93 -18.03
C GLY A 12 5.54 -22.58 -17.53
N LEU A 13 4.68 -23.57 -17.31
CA LEU A 13 3.36 -23.36 -16.70
C LEU A 13 3.47 -22.88 -15.25
N LEU A 14 4.41 -23.43 -14.47
CA LEU A 14 4.66 -23.00 -13.10
C LEU A 14 5.06 -21.52 -13.01
N THR A 15 5.92 -21.05 -13.91
CA THR A 15 6.34 -19.63 -13.93
C THR A 15 5.20 -18.68 -14.28
N PHE A 16 4.21 -19.14 -15.05
CA PHE A 16 3.04 -18.33 -15.42
C PHE A 16 2.07 -18.14 -14.23
N LEU A 17 2.03 -19.08 -13.29
CA LEU A 17 1.19 -19.01 -12.11
C LEU A 17 1.74 -18.09 -11.01
N LEU A 18 3.05 -17.83 -11.02
CA LEU A 18 3.73 -17.01 -9.99
C LEU A 18 3.67 -15.50 -10.27
N ALA A 19 3.32 -15.09 -11.48
CA ALA A 19 3.20 -13.66 -11.84
C ALA A 19 1.88 -13.03 -11.39
N CYS A 20 1.06 -13.77 -10.66
CA CYS A 20 -0.31 -13.37 -10.35
C CYS A 20 -0.45 -12.53 -9.08
N GLU A 21 0.63 -12.24 -8.36
CA GLU A 21 0.59 -11.63 -7.04
C GLU A 21 1.42 -10.35 -7.00
N GLY A 22 1.02 -9.37 -6.18
CA GLY A 22 1.67 -8.08 -6.08
C GLY A 22 1.43 -7.40 -4.73
N ILE A 23 2.32 -6.46 -4.38
CA ILE A 23 2.16 -5.62 -3.19
C ILE A 23 1.36 -4.37 -3.57
N VAL A 24 0.18 -4.24 -3.00
CA VAL A 24 -0.67 -3.04 -3.08
C VAL A 24 -0.51 -2.19 -1.82
N GLY A 25 -0.80 -0.90 -1.93
CA GLY A 25 -0.62 0.06 -0.84
C GLY A 25 0.83 0.49 -0.61
N GLY A 26 1.10 0.99 0.59
CA GLY A 26 2.43 1.48 0.96
C GLY A 26 2.61 1.70 2.46
N ASP A 27 3.84 1.55 2.91
CA ASP A 27 4.27 1.76 4.29
C ASP A 27 4.89 3.15 4.43
N GLY A 28 4.75 3.78 5.59
CA GLY A 28 5.06 5.19 5.72
C GLY A 28 5.20 5.73 7.12
N HIS A 29 5.45 7.03 7.21
CA HIS A 29 5.45 7.82 8.43
C HIS A 29 4.41 8.93 8.34
N ILE A 30 3.77 9.22 9.47
CA ILE A 30 2.71 10.23 9.58
C ILE A 30 3.15 11.31 10.56
N TYR A 31 3.03 12.56 10.13
CA TYR A 31 3.42 13.73 10.91
C TYR A 31 2.27 14.72 11.05
N ASP A 32 2.32 15.53 12.10
CA ASP A 32 1.49 16.72 12.23
C ASP A 32 1.95 17.77 11.21
N SER A 33 1.02 18.27 10.38
CA SER A 33 1.34 19.26 9.34
C SER A 33 1.84 20.58 9.90
N LYS A 34 1.43 20.95 11.13
CA LYS A 34 1.80 22.19 11.83
C LYS A 34 3.07 22.02 12.66
N THR A 35 3.13 21.02 13.54
CA THR A 35 4.27 20.85 14.47
C THR A 35 5.44 20.09 13.86
N LYS A 36 5.23 19.37 12.75
CA LYS A 36 6.20 18.48 12.09
C LYS A 36 6.68 17.32 12.97
N LEU A 37 6.03 17.09 14.12
CA LEU A 37 6.32 15.96 14.99
C LEU A 37 5.63 14.69 14.48
N PRO A 38 6.21 13.50 14.71
CA PRO A 38 5.59 12.24 14.35
C PRO A 38 4.30 12.02 15.16
N LEU A 39 3.30 11.40 14.52
CA LEU A 39 2.01 11.13 15.14
C LEU A 39 1.87 9.64 15.47
N LYS A 40 1.86 9.34 16.77
CA LYS A 40 1.53 8.02 17.32
C LYS A 40 0.03 7.76 17.31
N GLY A 41 -0.37 6.52 17.06
CA GLY A 41 -1.74 6.05 17.24
C GLY A 41 -2.71 6.64 16.23
N VAL A 42 -2.25 6.99 15.03
CA VAL A 42 -3.12 7.24 13.88
C VAL A 42 -3.66 5.90 13.41
N LYS A 43 -4.97 5.76 13.31
CA LYS A 43 -5.58 4.57 12.72
C LYS A 43 -5.45 4.66 11.20
N VAL A 44 -4.83 3.65 10.61
CA VAL A 44 -4.67 3.51 9.16
C VAL A 44 -5.52 2.32 8.71
N VAL A 45 -6.40 2.54 7.75
CA VAL A 45 -7.25 1.50 7.17
C VAL A 45 -6.90 1.36 5.69
N LEU A 46 -6.47 0.16 5.29
CA LEU A 46 -6.28 -0.19 3.88
C LEU A 46 -7.60 -0.68 3.30
N LEU A 47 -8.04 -0.04 2.24
CA LEU A 47 -9.20 -0.44 1.46
C LEU A 47 -8.73 -1.04 0.13
N LEU A 48 -9.31 -2.18 -0.24
CA LEU A 48 -9.16 -2.78 -1.55
C LEU A 48 -10.53 -2.85 -2.21
N ASN A 49 -10.69 -2.21 -3.38
CA ASN A 49 -11.98 -2.03 -4.04
C ASN A 49 -13.06 -1.52 -3.06
N ASP A 50 -12.72 -0.48 -2.29
CA ASP A 50 -13.56 0.16 -1.25
C ASP A 50 -13.97 -0.74 -0.05
N ASN A 51 -13.46 -1.96 0.05
CA ASN A 51 -13.67 -2.84 1.19
C ASN A 51 -12.47 -2.83 2.14
N ILE A 52 -12.72 -2.89 3.45
CA ILE A 52 -11.66 -2.98 4.46
C ILE A 52 -10.90 -4.30 4.26
N ALA A 53 -9.62 -4.19 3.92
CA ALA A 53 -8.72 -5.33 3.76
C ALA A 53 -7.82 -5.53 4.98
N ASP A 54 -7.30 -4.44 5.53
CA ASP A 54 -6.46 -4.47 6.73
C ASP A 54 -6.55 -3.14 7.51
N SER A 55 -6.10 -3.14 8.76
CA SER A 55 -5.96 -1.93 9.55
C SER A 55 -4.82 -2.03 10.57
N CYS A 56 -4.14 -0.91 10.80
CA CYS A 56 -3.10 -0.81 11.81
C CYS A 56 -3.14 0.56 12.52
N TYR A 57 -2.22 0.74 13.47
CA TYR A 57 -2.00 2.02 14.13
C TYR A 57 -0.54 2.42 13.99
N SER A 58 -0.29 3.72 13.84
CA SER A 58 1.08 4.22 13.79
C SER A 58 1.79 4.13 15.15
N ASP A 59 3.10 3.88 15.12
CA ASP A 59 3.93 3.77 16.33
C ASP A 59 4.43 5.14 16.84
N GLU A 60 5.36 5.13 17.81
CA GLU A 60 5.89 6.36 18.43
C GLU A 60 6.67 7.25 17.46
N GLN A 61 7.23 6.65 16.41
CA GLN A 61 7.95 7.32 15.35
C GLN A 61 6.99 7.75 14.23
N GLY A 62 5.70 7.45 14.35
CA GLY A 62 4.68 7.73 13.36
C GLY A 62 4.66 6.72 12.21
N PHE A 63 5.43 5.63 12.31
CA PHE A 63 5.52 4.61 11.27
C PHE A 63 4.27 3.72 11.25
N PHE A 64 3.83 3.33 10.05
CA PHE A 64 2.73 2.40 9.82
C PHE A 64 3.04 1.43 8.68
N ARG A 65 2.42 0.24 8.72
CA ARG A 65 2.42 -0.74 7.63
C ARG A 65 1.05 -0.77 6.99
N GLY A 66 0.94 -0.19 5.79
CA GLY A 66 -0.30 0.01 5.05
C GLY A 66 -0.31 -0.70 3.71
N SER A 67 0.51 -1.75 3.57
CA SER A 67 0.66 -2.54 2.35
C SER A 67 0.27 -4.00 2.58
N LEU A 68 -0.23 -4.64 1.52
CA LEU A 68 -0.65 -6.03 1.55
C LEU A 68 -0.22 -6.74 0.26
N PHE A 69 0.15 -8.01 0.38
CA PHE A 69 0.43 -8.89 -0.76
C PHE A 69 -0.85 -9.60 -1.18
N VAL A 70 -1.29 -9.38 -2.42
CA VAL A 70 -2.59 -9.83 -2.94
C VAL A 70 -2.49 -10.35 -4.37
N GLY A 71 -3.52 -11.07 -4.83
CA GLY A 71 -3.67 -11.45 -6.23
C GLY A 71 -4.00 -10.25 -7.12
N CYS A 72 -3.36 -10.18 -8.28
CA CYS A 72 -3.39 -9.07 -9.23
C CYS A 72 -3.78 -9.47 -10.67
N VAL A 73 -4.46 -10.61 -10.85
CA VAL A 73 -4.84 -11.10 -12.19
C VAL A 73 -6.35 -11.05 -12.39
N PRO A 74 -6.86 -10.45 -13.50
CA PRO A 74 -6.10 -9.79 -14.57
C PRO A 74 -5.52 -8.43 -14.19
N ASN A 75 -6.05 -7.78 -13.14
CA ASN A 75 -5.58 -6.48 -12.63
C ASN A 75 -5.42 -6.54 -11.10
N CYS A 76 -4.54 -5.70 -10.55
CA CYS A 76 -4.50 -5.47 -9.10
C CYS A 76 -5.79 -4.79 -8.62
N PRO A 77 -6.23 -5.05 -7.39
CA PRO A 77 -7.33 -4.31 -6.79
C PRO A 77 -6.95 -2.85 -6.56
N ASP A 78 -7.93 -1.96 -6.69
CA ASP A 78 -7.77 -0.53 -6.42
C ASP A 78 -7.48 -0.35 -4.92
N ALA A 79 -6.38 0.31 -4.60
CA ALA A 79 -5.91 0.44 -3.23
C ALA A 79 -6.04 1.88 -2.72
N LYS A 80 -6.64 2.03 -1.53
CA LYS A 80 -6.76 3.31 -0.83
C LYS A 80 -6.34 3.16 0.63
N ILE A 81 -5.79 4.20 1.23
CA ILE A 81 -5.64 4.26 2.70
C ILE A 81 -6.43 5.42 3.27
N VAL A 82 -7.06 5.19 4.42
CA VAL A 82 -7.77 6.21 5.19
C VAL A 82 -7.12 6.34 6.56
N LEU A 83 -6.67 7.54 6.90
CA LEU A 83 -6.01 7.88 8.14
C LEU A 83 -6.97 8.67 9.02
N THR A 84 -7.13 8.23 10.27
CA THR A 84 -8.00 8.87 11.26
C THR A 84 -7.30 9.00 12.61
N LYS A 85 -7.41 10.18 13.22
CA LYS A 85 -6.91 10.46 14.57
C LYS A 85 -7.70 11.60 15.18
N ASP A 86 -8.11 11.47 16.45
CA ASP A 86 -8.83 12.52 17.15
C ASP A 86 -8.04 13.82 17.18
N GLY A 87 -8.73 14.94 16.89
CA GLY A 87 -8.13 16.26 16.79
C GLY A 87 -7.49 16.58 15.43
N PHE A 88 -7.59 15.69 14.45
CA PHE A 88 -7.07 15.89 13.09
C PHE A 88 -8.15 15.62 12.04
N ASP A 89 -8.02 16.30 10.90
CA ASP A 89 -8.84 16.04 9.72
C ASP A 89 -8.55 14.64 9.18
N VAL A 90 -9.57 13.98 8.63
CA VAL A 90 -9.41 12.69 7.95
C VAL A 90 -8.62 12.89 6.67
N LEU A 91 -7.62 12.03 6.43
CA LEU A 91 -6.87 11.99 5.18
C LEU A 91 -7.16 10.67 4.46
N ALA A 92 -7.61 10.74 3.21
CA ALA A 92 -7.75 9.60 2.33
C ALA A 92 -6.78 9.74 1.15
N ILE A 93 -6.13 8.64 0.79
CA ILE A 93 -5.18 8.58 -0.34
C ILE A 93 -5.62 7.43 -1.23
N ASP A 94 -5.89 7.75 -2.48
CA ASP A 94 -5.99 6.79 -3.57
C ASP A 94 -4.60 6.59 -4.17
N PHE A 95 -4.12 5.35 -4.21
CA PHE A 95 -2.75 5.09 -4.65
C PHE A 95 -2.56 5.31 -6.15
N ASP A 96 -3.57 5.08 -6.98
CA ASP A 96 -3.45 5.30 -8.41
C ASP A 96 -3.32 6.80 -8.70
N GLU A 97 -4.16 7.62 -8.07
CA GLU A 97 -4.06 9.09 -8.15
C GLU A 97 -2.75 9.62 -7.55
N TYR A 98 -2.33 9.05 -6.42
CA TYR A 98 -1.13 9.49 -5.71
C TYR A 98 0.13 9.25 -6.56
N TRP A 99 0.24 8.10 -7.22
CA TRP A 99 1.41 7.78 -8.04
C TRP A 99 1.49 8.61 -9.32
N GLU A 100 0.35 8.83 -10.00
CA GLU A 100 0.29 9.72 -11.17
C GLU A 100 0.75 11.14 -10.83
N LYS A 101 0.24 11.70 -9.72
CA LYS A 101 0.56 13.08 -9.31
C LYS A 101 2.03 13.27 -8.94
N ASN A 102 2.68 12.24 -8.41
CA ASN A 102 4.05 12.31 -7.94
C ASN A 102 5.10 11.80 -8.96
N ASN A 103 4.72 11.54 -10.21
CA ASN A 103 5.59 11.00 -11.27
C ASN A 103 6.41 9.78 -10.79
N TYR A 104 5.74 8.87 -10.08
CA TYR A 104 6.41 7.78 -9.41
C TYR A 104 6.82 6.68 -10.39
N ASN A 105 8.13 6.53 -10.63
CA ASN A 105 8.68 5.39 -11.37
C ASN A 105 8.93 4.23 -10.39
N SER A 106 8.28 3.09 -10.66
CA SER A 106 8.07 1.92 -9.78
C SER A 106 9.32 1.17 -9.27
N VAL A 107 10.53 1.73 -9.36
CA VAL A 107 11.80 1.01 -9.12
C VAL A 107 12.31 1.10 -7.68
N SER A 108 11.87 2.08 -6.86
CA SER A 108 12.08 2.02 -5.41
C SER A 108 10.87 2.56 -4.66
N LYS A 109 10.21 1.70 -3.88
CA LYS A 109 9.14 2.09 -2.97
C LYS A 109 9.73 2.86 -1.78
N ASP A 110 10.09 4.13 -1.96
CA ASP A 110 10.41 5.02 -0.84
C ASP A 110 9.22 5.06 0.13
N SER A 111 9.50 5.10 1.43
CA SER A 111 8.47 5.11 2.46
C SER A 111 7.59 6.36 2.30
N LEU A 112 6.26 6.19 2.40
CA LEU A 112 5.30 7.30 2.29
C LEU A 112 5.54 8.31 3.41
N ILE A 113 5.53 9.60 3.09
CA ILE A 113 5.61 10.68 4.08
C ILE A 113 4.31 11.46 4.04
N LEU A 114 3.48 11.29 5.07
CA LEU A 114 2.12 11.82 5.12
C LEU A 114 1.97 12.85 6.23
N HIS A 115 1.11 13.84 6.01
CA HIS A 115 0.85 14.92 6.96
C HIS A 115 -0.64 15.02 7.28
N LEU A 116 -1.00 14.91 8.56
CA LEU A 116 -2.35 15.18 9.04
C LEU A 116 -2.48 16.64 9.50
N THR A 117 -3.59 17.27 9.17
CA THR A 117 -3.88 18.66 9.56
C THR A 117 -4.73 18.67 10.83
N PRO A 118 -4.34 19.39 11.89
CA PRO A 118 -5.17 19.54 13.07
C PRO A 118 -6.51 20.20 12.74
N ASN A 119 -7.58 19.77 13.41
CA ASN A 119 -8.89 20.40 13.32
C ASN A 119 -8.80 21.89 13.70
N LYS A 120 -9.63 22.73 13.08
CA LYS A 120 -9.75 24.15 13.42
C LYS A 120 -10.36 24.39 14.78
#